data_AF-T1AF69-F1
#
_entry.id   AF-T1AF69-F1
#
_cell.length_a   1.000
_cell.length_b   1.000
_cell.length_c   1.000
_cell.angle_alpha   90.00
_cell.angle_beta   90.00
_cell.angle_gamma   90.00
#
_symmetry.space_group_name_H-M   'P 1'
#
loop_
_entity.id
_entity.type
_entity.pdbx_description
1 polymer ?
#
loop_
_entity_poly.entity_id
_entity_poly.type
_entity_poly.pdbx_seq_one_letter_code
_entity_poly.pdbx_strand_id
1 'polypeptide(L)'
;MSERHPIIAITGSSGAGTTSVTRTFQNIYRRELINAAIIEGDSFHRYDRKEMRLRQAEAEADGDKHFSHFGPENNLFAELEQLFASYAQIGTGKSRKYLHD
;
A
#
# COMPACT_ATOMS: atom_id res chain seq x y z
N MET A 1 -4.18 17.93 5.45
CA MET A 1 -4.12 17.54 4.02
C MET A 1 -3.58 18.70 3.21
N SER A 2 -2.75 18.43 2.21
CA SER A 2 -2.19 19.48 1.34
C SER A 2 -3.19 19.85 0.26
N GLU A 3 -3.46 21.15 0.10
CA GLU A 3 -4.26 21.67 -1.02
C GLU A 3 -3.50 21.58 -2.35
N ARG A 4 -2.16 21.71 -2.29
CA ARG A 4 -1.29 21.69 -3.48
C ARG A 4 -0.98 20.27 -3.98
N HIS A 5 -0.90 19.31 -3.06
CA HIS A 5 -0.57 17.92 -3.37
C HIS A 5 -1.62 16.98 -2.74
N PRO A 6 -2.84 16.92 -3.31
CA PRO A 6 -3.92 16.12 -2.75
C PRO A 6 -3.58 14.62 -2.80
N ILE A 7 -3.96 13.89 -1.75
CA ILE A 7 -3.81 12.44 -1.64
C ILE A 7 -5.20 11.82 -1.52
N ILE A 8 -5.51 10.86 -2.39
CA ILE A 8 -6.74 10.07 -2.31
C ILE A 8 -6.35 8.68 -1.81
N ALA A 9 -6.78 8.35 -0.60
CA ALA A 9 -6.55 7.05 0.02
C ALA A 9 -7.79 6.17 -0.11
N ILE A 10 -7.64 5.00 -0.72
CA ILE A 10 -8.71 4.01 -0.87
C ILE A 10 -8.29 2.77 -0.09
N THR A 11 -9.01 2.47 0.97
CA THR A 11 -8.69 1.37 1.88
C THR A 11 -9.73 0.26 1.79
N GLY A 12 -9.29 -0.99 1.82
CA GLY A 12 -10.15 -2.17 1.78
C GLY A 12 -9.32 -3.43 1.61
N SER A 13 -9.96 -4.59 1.69
CA SER A 13 -9.28 -5.87 1.48
C SER A 13 -8.80 -6.00 0.04
N SER A 14 -7.59 -6.52 -0.14
CA SER A 14 -7.09 -6.91 -1.47
C SER A 14 -8.05 -7.91 -2.13
N GLY A 15 -8.39 -7.69 -3.39
CA GLY A 15 -9.34 -8.53 -4.14
C GLY A 15 -10.80 -8.08 -4.07
N ALA A 16 -11.17 -7.15 -3.19
CA ALA A 16 -12.53 -6.57 -3.14
C ALA A 16 -12.76 -5.49 -4.21
N GLY A 17 -12.20 -5.67 -5.41
CA GLY A 17 -12.32 -4.73 -6.52
C GLY A 17 -11.19 -3.71 -6.65
N THR A 18 -10.05 -3.91 -6.00
CA THR A 18 -8.85 -3.04 -6.10
C THR A 18 -8.53 -2.68 -7.56
N THR A 19 -8.45 -3.68 -8.45
CA THR A 19 -8.18 -3.48 -9.88
C THR A 19 -9.25 -2.64 -10.58
N SER A 20 -10.53 -2.88 -10.25
CA SER A 20 -11.66 -2.13 -10.84
C SER A 20 -11.63 -0.67 -10.41
N VAL A 21 -11.35 -0.41 -9.14
CA VAL A 21 -11.25 0.94 -8.59
C VAL A 21 -10.04 1.67 -9.19
N THR A 22 -8.86 1.04 -9.22
CA THR A 22 -7.66 1.62 -9.83
C THR A 22 -7.91 1.99 -11.29
N ARG A 23 -8.50 1.10 -12.09
CA ARG A 23 -8.86 1.38 -13.49
C ARG A 23 -9.86 2.53 -13.63
N THR A 24 -10.81 2.64 -12.71
CA THR A 24 -11.82 3.71 -12.72
C THR A 24 -11.15 5.07 -12.50
N PHE A 25 -10.29 5.18 -11.49
CA PHE A 25 -9.54 6.42 -11.23
C PHE A 25 -8.58 6.76 -12.37
N GLN A 26 -7.86 5.78 -12.93
CA GLN A 26 -7.01 5.99 -14.10
C GLN A 26 -7.78 6.55 -15.30
N ASN A 27 -9.00 6.05 -15.54
CA ASN A 27 -9.86 6.58 -16.60
C ASN A 27 -10.30 8.03 -16.33
N ILE A 28 -10.64 8.36 -15.08
CA ILE A 28 -10.96 9.74 -14.67
C ILE A 28 -9.75 10.64 -14.89
N TYR A 29 -8.58 10.27 -14.38
CA TYR A 29 -7.36 11.07 -14.52
C TYR A 29 -6.97 11.30 -15.98
N ARG A 30 -7.10 10.27 -16.82
CA ARG A 30 -6.88 10.42 -18.26
C ARG A 30 -7.85 11.41 -18.90
N ARG A 31 -9.14 11.37 -18.53
CA ARG A 31 -10.17 12.28 -19.06
C ARG A 31 -9.93 13.72 -18.63
N GLU A 32 -9.53 13.92 -17.38
CA GLU A 32 -9.30 15.24 -16.77
C GLU A 32 -7.86 15.76 -16.99
N LEU A 33 -7.03 15.05 -17.77
CA LEU A 33 -5.62 15.39 -18.02
C LEU A 33 -4.77 15.53 -16.73
N ILE A 34 -5.09 14.72 -15.72
CA ILE A 34 -4.38 14.66 -14.44
C ILE A 34 -3.26 13.62 -14.53
N ASN A 35 -2.02 14.03 -14.26
CA ASN A 35 -0.90 13.11 -14.09
C ASN A 35 -0.77 12.71 -12.61
N ALA A 36 -1.31 11.55 -12.24
CA ALA A 36 -1.32 11.06 -10.87
C ALA A 36 -0.30 9.93 -10.66
N ALA A 37 0.42 9.97 -9.54
CA ALA A 37 1.15 8.81 -9.03
C ALA A 37 0.16 7.80 -8.44
N ILE A 38 0.33 6.52 -8.76
CA ILE A 38 -0.47 5.42 -8.21
C ILE A 38 0.43 4.59 -7.31
N ILE A 39 0.00 4.39 -6.06
CA ILE A 39 0.73 3.65 -5.04
C ILE A 39 -0.12 2.45 -4.63
N GLU A 40 0.44 1.24 -4.75
CA GLU A 40 -0.21 0.00 -4.36
C GLU A 40 0.02 -0.26 -2.87
N GLY A 41 -1.00 -0.74 -2.15
CA GLY A 41 -0.91 -0.94 -0.69
C GLY A 41 0.12 -2.00 -0.28
N ASP A 42 0.31 -3.03 -1.10
CA ASP A 42 1.30 -4.10 -0.88
C ASP A 42 2.76 -3.61 -0.94
N SER A 43 2.99 -2.40 -1.48
CA SER A 43 4.31 -1.74 -1.49
C SER A 43 4.86 -1.45 -0.10
N PHE A 44 4.01 -1.57 0.92
CA PHE A 44 4.34 -1.37 2.32
C PHE A 44 4.18 -2.63 3.17
N HIS A 45 4.05 -3.81 2.56
CA HIS A 45 4.29 -5.04 3.31
C HIS A 45 5.73 -5.08 3.81
N ARG A 46 5.91 -5.55 5.05
CA ARG A 46 7.24 -5.66 5.67
C ARG A 46 8.09 -6.75 5.04
N TYR A 47 7.43 -7.84 4.64
CA TYR A 47 8.06 -9.07 4.22
C TYR A 47 7.60 -9.42 2.80
N ASP A 48 8.48 -10.08 2.05
CA ASP A 48 8.09 -10.66 0.77
C ASP A 48 7.19 -11.90 0.97
N ARG A 49 6.71 -12.50 -0.12
CA ARG A 49 5.78 -13.63 -0.05
C ARG A 49 6.40 -14.86 0.60
N LYS A 50 7.71 -15.09 0.42
CA LYS A 50 8.39 -16.26 0.98
C LYS A 50 8.61 -16.06 2.47
N GLU A 51 9.06 -14.88 2.86
CA GLU A 51 9.28 -14.53 4.26
C GLU A 51 7.96 -14.45 5.04
N MET A 52 6.88 -13.88 4.48
CA MET A 52 5.55 -13.90 5.11
C MET A 52 5.07 -15.31 5.41
N ARG A 53 5.25 -16.26 4.48
CA ARG A 53 4.84 -17.65 4.68
C ARG A 53 5.67 -18.35 5.75
N LEU A 54 6.98 -18.10 5.78
CA LEU A 54 7.86 -18.65 6.80
C LEU A 54 7.43 -18.17 8.19
N ARG A 55 7.28 -16.85 8.35
CA ARG A 55 6.88 -16.24 9.62
C ARG A 55 5.49 -16.66 10.07
N GLN A 56 4.56 -16.84 9.14
CA GLN A 56 3.24 -17.36 9.46
C GLN A 56 3.33 -18.79 10.02
N ALA A 57 4.14 -19.66 9.42
CA ALA A 57 4.33 -21.02 9.93
C ALA A 57 5.02 -21.04 11.31
N GLU A 58 5.99 -20.16 11.54
CA GLU A 58 6.64 -19.97 12.84
C GLU A 58 5.64 -19.49 13.90
N ALA A 59 4.85 -18.46 13.58
CA ALA A 59 3.81 -17.95 14.48
C ALA A 59 2.76 -19.01 14.83
N GLU A 60 2.31 -19.79 13.84
CA GLU A 60 1.38 -20.90 14.06
C GLU A 60 1.98 -21.99 14.96
N ALA A 61 3.26 -22.30 14.81
CA ALA A 61 3.97 -23.27 15.66
C ALA A 61 4.12 -22.78 17.12
N ASP A 62 4.32 -21.47 17.30
CA ASP A 62 4.38 -20.80 18.60
C ASP A 62 2.99 -20.56 19.22
N GLY A 63 1.91 -20.94 18.51
CA GLY A 63 0.53 -20.85 18.96
C GLY A 63 -0.15 -19.49 18.71
N ASP A 64 0.50 -18.58 18.00
CA ASP A 64 -0.10 -17.31 17.58
C ASP A 64 -0.99 -17.51 16.34
N LYS A 65 -2.28 -17.25 16.51
CA LYS A 65 -3.30 -17.35 15.45
C LYS A 65 -3.68 -16.00 14.85
N HIS A 66 -3.01 -14.92 15.24
CA HIS A 66 -3.35 -13.56 14.82
C HIS A 66 -2.36 -12.99 13.79
N PHE A 67 -1.22 -13.64 13.59
CA PHE A 67 -0.23 -13.25 12.58
C PHE A 67 -0.85 -13.20 11.18
N SER A 68 -0.94 -12.00 10.60
CA SER A 68 -1.54 -11.81 9.27
C SER A 68 -1.08 -10.50 8.60
N HIS A 69 -1.35 -10.37 7.31
CA HIS A 69 -1.09 -9.12 6.55
C HIS A 69 -1.84 -7.90 7.09
N PHE A 70 -2.86 -8.08 7.93
CA PHE A 70 -3.62 -6.98 8.53
C PHE A 70 -2.95 -6.40 9.79
N GLY A 71 -1.98 -7.11 10.36
CA GLY A 71 -1.28 -6.67 11.56
C GLY A 71 -0.29 -5.53 11.28
N PRO A 72 -0.17 -4.54 12.18
CA PRO A 72 0.78 -3.44 12.03
C PRO A 72 2.24 -3.90 11.95
N GLU A 73 2.57 -5.01 12.60
CA GLU A 73 3.89 -5.61 12.59
C GLU A 73 4.29 -6.13 11.21
N ASN A 74 3.34 -6.52 10.37
CA ASN A 74 3.59 -7.02 9.02
C ASN A 74 3.57 -5.91 7.95
N ASN A 75 3.45 -4.65 8.39
CA ASN A 75 3.39 -3.48 7.53
C ASN A 75 4.44 -2.42 7.92
N LEU A 76 4.75 -1.57 6.95
CA LEU A 76 5.73 -0.49 7.04
C LEU A 76 5.00 0.86 7.09
N PHE A 77 4.22 1.04 8.16
CA PHE A 77 3.36 2.21 8.33
C PHE A 77 4.13 3.52 8.53
N ALA A 78 5.30 3.48 9.17
CA ALA A 78 6.14 4.67 9.31
C ALA A 78 6.63 5.17 7.94
N GLU A 79 6.98 4.25 7.04
CA GLU A 79 7.37 4.58 5.67
C GLU A 79 6.19 5.06 4.83
N LEU A 80 5.00 4.50 5.03
CA LEU A 80 3.77 4.98 4.39
C LEU A 80 3.42 6.40 4.85
N GLU A 81 3.49 6.66 6.16
CA GLU A 81 3.30 7.99 6.73
C GLU A 81 4.33 8.98 6.16
N GLN A 82 5.60 8.57 6.08
CA GLN A 82 6.66 9.41 5.52
C GLN A 82 6.43 9.73 4.04
N LEU A 83 5.92 8.77 3.25
CA LEU A 83 5.51 9.01 1.87
C LEU A 83 4.39 10.08 1.81
N PHE A 84 3.35 9.94 2.63
CA PHE A 84 2.24 10.88 2.66
C PHE A 84 2.70 12.28 3.07
N ALA A 85 3.52 12.39 4.11
CA ALA A 85 4.06 13.65 4.58
C ALA A 85 4.93 14.33 3.51
N SER A 86 5.85 13.58 2.90
CA SER A 86 6.76 14.10 1.86
C SER A 86 5.97 14.56 0.63
N TYR A 87 5.02 13.76 0.15
CA TYR A 87 4.22 14.11 -1.01
C TYR A 87 3.35 15.34 -0.73
N ALA A 88 2.71 15.40 0.44
CA ALA A 88 1.91 16.56 0.85
C ALA A 88 2.74 17.85 0.87
N GLN A 89 3.99 17.78 1.34
CA GLN A 89 4.86 18.96 1.49
C GLN A 89 5.52 19.40 0.18
N ILE A 90 6.10 18.47 -0.58
CA ILE A 90 6.98 18.79 -1.72
C ILE A 90 6.59 18.10 -3.03
N GLY A 91 5.49 17.35 -3.07
CA GLY A 91 5.02 16.69 -4.29
C GLY A 91 5.84 15.47 -4.71
N THR A 92 6.74 14.98 -3.85
CA THR A 92 7.58 13.80 -4.13
C THR A 92 7.65 12.87 -2.91
N GLY A 93 8.03 11.62 -3.13
CA GLY A 93 8.25 10.68 -2.04
C GLY A 93 8.84 9.38 -2.55
N LYS A 94 9.05 8.43 -1.64
CA LYS A 94 9.60 7.11 -1.95
C LYS A 94 8.50 6.06 -1.78
N SER A 95 8.36 5.20 -2.77
CA SER A 95 7.59 3.98 -2.69
C SER A 95 8.46 2.81 -3.14
N ARG A 96 8.09 1.62 -2.69
CA ARG A 96 8.61 0.37 -3.24
C ARG A 96 7.65 -0.14 -4.29
N LYS A 97 8.12 -1.04 -5.13
CA LYS A 97 7.26 -1.87 -5.96
C LYS A 97 7.35 -3.29 -5.42
N TYR A 98 6.21 -3.81 -4.94
CA TYR A 98 6.15 -5.20 -4.50
C TYR A 98 6.07 -6.09 -5.74
N LEU A 99 7.10 -6.92 -5.95
CA LEU A 99 7.13 -7.84 -7.08
C LEU A 99 6.37 -9.11 -6.70
N HIS A 100 5.36 -9.43 -7.50
CA HIS A 100 4.50 -10.60 -7.27
C HIS A 100 5.00 -11.87 -7.98
N ASP A 101 6.07 -11.75 -8.77
CA ASP A 101 6.65 -12.79 -9.64
C ASP A 101 7.87 -13.48 -9.01
#